data_AF-A0A453SKN4-F1
#
_entry.id   AF-A0A453SKN4-F1
#
_cell.length_a   1.000
_cell.length_b   1.000
_cell.length_c   1.000
_cell.angle_alpha   90.00
_cell.angle_beta   90.00
_cell.angle_gamma   90.00
#
_symmetry.space_group_name_H-M   'P 1'
#
loop_
_entity.id
_entity.type
_entity.pdbx_description
1 polymer ?
#
loop_
_entity_poly.entity_id
_entity_poly.type
_entity_poly.pdbx_seq_one_letter_code
_entity_poly.pdbx_strand_id
1 'polypeptide(L)'
;MDFPKIVEGGFKQMLELLGDDDEPFDVHLIGGFDDASTKVVYSAGGKHSIQEGYSHPLCFKIVEVLHKSQQRFHLRSFCVLGINTMTDSYGNARPIVGGFVMQTSSGVVTPASFDITSRCPDEIVRRIRVSVSSYDPNWRGKLLETYNTHADIFQIAPACWSVSYIPIHFIMYCT
;
A
#
# COMPACT_ATOMS: atom_id res chain seq x y z
N MET A 1 1.10 -7.54 -0.04
CA MET A 1 -0.18 -6.81 -0.13
C MET A 1 -0.17 -5.84 -1.31
N ASP A 2 1.01 -5.46 -1.82
CA ASP A 2 1.18 -4.60 -3.00
C ASP A 2 0.88 -5.33 -4.31
N PHE A 3 -0.41 -5.52 -4.59
CA PHE A 3 -0.86 -6.20 -5.80
C PHE A 3 -1.85 -5.33 -6.57
N PRO A 4 -1.61 -5.05 -7.86
CA PRO A 4 -2.57 -4.35 -8.72
C PRO A 4 -4.00 -4.90 -8.65
N LYS A 5 -4.13 -6.21 -8.39
CA LYS A 5 -5.43 -6.89 -8.31
C LYS A 5 -6.34 -6.41 -7.17
N ILE A 6 -5.80 -5.81 -6.11
CA ILE A 6 -6.61 -5.34 -4.97
C ILE A 6 -6.99 -3.86 -5.05
N VAL A 7 -6.33 -3.08 -5.93
CA VAL A 7 -6.46 -1.62 -5.99
C VAL A 7 -7.90 -1.19 -6.29
N GLU A 8 -8.54 -1.85 -7.23
CA GLU A 8 -9.91 -1.51 -7.66
C GLU A 8 -10.94 -1.74 -6.54
N GLY A 9 -10.86 -2.89 -5.87
CA GLY A 9 -11.71 -3.19 -4.72
C GLY A 9 -11.45 -2.26 -3.54
N GLY A 10 -10.17 -1.96 -3.26
CA GLY A 10 -9.80 -1.02 -2.21
C GLY A 10 -10.26 0.41 -2.49
N PHE A 11 -10.16 0.87 -3.73
CA PHE A 11 -10.63 2.18 -4.14
C PHE A 11 -12.16 2.29 -4.01
N LYS A 12 -12.90 1.25 -4.43
CA LYS A 12 -14.35 1.18 -4.23
C LYS A 12 -14.72 1.25 -2.76
N GLN A 13 -14.06 0.46 -1.91
CA GLN A 13 -14.27 0.47 -0.46
C GLN A 13 -14.03 1.86 0.14
N MET A 14 -12.97 2.57 -0.27
CA MET A 14 -12.71 3.93 0.22
C MET A 14 -13.78 4.94 -0.22
N LEU A 15 -14.23 4.87 -1.49
CA LEU A 15 -15.26 5.78 -1.99
C LEU A 15 -16.64 5.55 -1.35
N GLU A 16 -16.99 4.31 -1.00
CA GLU A 16 -18.24 3.99 -0.30
C GLU A 16 -18.35 4.65 1.10
N LEU A 17 -17.21 5.06 1.69
CA LEU A 17 -17.16 5.76 2.96
C LEU A 17 -17.35 7.28 2.81
N LEU A 18 -17.27 7.79 1.59
CA LEU A 18 -17.42 9.21 1.27
C LEU A 18 -18.88 9.46 0.83
N GLY A 19 -19.43 10.61 1.20
CA GLY A 19 -20.79 10.99 0.79
C GLY A 19 -20.88 11.28 -0.72
N ASP A 20 -22.12 11.31 -1.24
CA ASP A 20 -22.44 11.72 -2.62
C ASP A 20 -22.37 13.26 -2.78
N ASP A 21 -21.21 13.85 -2.48
CA ASP A 21 -20.97 15.24 -2.83
C ASP A 21 -20.43 15.32 -4.27
N ASP A 22 -20.92 16.27 -5.06
CA ASP A 22 -20.54 16.44 -6.49
C ASP A 22 -19.15 17.11 -6.65
N GLU A 23 -18.52 17.47 -5.53
CA GLU A 23 -17.23 18.14 -5.49
C GLU A 23 -16.06 17.19 -5.81
N PRO A 24 -15.08 17.61 -6.62
CA PRO A 24 -13.92 16.79 -6.93
C PRO A 24 -13.06 16.49 -5.68
N PHE A 25 -12.63 15.25 -5.53
CA PHE A 25 -11.71 14.86 -4.46
C PHE A 25 -10.28 15.26 -4.78
N ASP A 26 -9.61 15.92 -3.84
CA ASP A 26 -8.18 16.18 -3.93
C ASP A 26 -7.37 14.90 -3.67
N VAL A 27 -6.46 14.56 -4.58
CA VAL A 27 -5.65 13.34 -4.54
C VAL A 27 -4.16 13.69 -4.45
N HIS A 28 -3.49 13.08 -3.48
CA HIS A 28 -2.03 13.09 -3.35
C HIS A 28 -1.52 11.67 -3.53
N LEU A 29 -0.80 11.41 -4.63
CA LEU A 29 -0.15 10.13 -4.87
C LEU A 29 1.35 10.27 -4.64
N ILE A 30 1.84 9.70 -3.54
CA ILE A 30 3.22 9.83 -3.08
C ILE A 30 3.73 8.44 -2.68
N GLY A 31 4.88 8.04 -3.18
CA GLY A 31 5.53 6.77 -2.84
C GLY A 31 5.90 5.96 -4.07
N GLY A 32 6.38 4.73 -3.84
CA GLY A 32 7.08 3.96 -4.86
C GLY A 32 8.38 4.62 -5.31
N PHE A 33 9.24 3.87 -5.96
CA PHE A 33 10.47 4.34 -6.59
C PHE A 33 10.78 3.39 -7.74
N ASP A 34 11.83 3.65 -8.52
CA ASP A 34 12.24 2.75 -9.59
C ASP A 34 12.93 1.51 -9.00
N ASP A 35 12.11 0.57 -8.53
CA ASP A 35 12.50 -0.69 -7.90
C ASP A 35 12.74 -1.82 -8.91
N ALA A 36 12.60 -1.52 -10.20
CA ALA A 36 12.77 -2.48 -11.27
C ALA A 36 14.23 -2.97 -11.34
N SER A 37 14.45 -4.22 -10.94
CA SER A 37 15.72 -4.92 -11.16
C SER A 37 15.59 -5.87 -12.35
N THR A 38 16.60 -5.88 -13.22
CA THR A 38 16.66 -6.87 -14.30
C THR A 38 17.26 -8.16 -13.75
N LYS A 39 16.44 -9.17 -13.47
CA LYS A 39 16.95 -10.50 -13.19
C LYS A 39 17.10 -11.29 -14.48
N VAL A 40 18.30 -11.79 -14.71
CA VAL A 40 18.56 -12.76 -15.76
C VAL A 40 18.20 -14.14 -15.24
N VAL A 41 17.17 -14.76 -15.79
CA VAL A 41 16.81 -16.14 -15.52
C VAL A 41 17.35 -17.02 -16.63
N TYR A 42 18.11 -18.05 -16.25
CA TYR A 42 18.55 -19.10 -17.15
C TYR A 42 17.53 -20.25 -17.10
N SER A 43 16.89 -20.53 -18.23
CA SER A 43 15.99 -21.68 -18.37
C SER A 43 16.49 -22.57 -19.50
N ALA A 44 16.00 -23.82 -19.56
CA ALA A 44 16.46 -24.83 -20.53
C ALA A 44 16.33 -24.42 -22.02
N GLY A 45 15.67 -23.29 -22.33
CA GLY A 45 15.50 -22.73 -23.67
C GLY A 45 16.19 -21.38 -23.95
N GLY A 46 16.99 -20.82 -23.01
CA GLY A 46 17.73 -19.58 -23.25
C GLY A 46 17.78 -18.59 -22.08
N LYS A 47 18.41 -17.43 -22.34
CA LYS A 47 18.53 -16.30 -21.40
C LYS A 47 17.27 -15.43 -21.48
N HIS A 48 16.48 -15.36 -20.42
CA HIS A 48 15.35 -14.44 -20.31
C HIS A 48 15.64 -13.35 -19.29
N SER A 49 15.38 -12.09 -19.62
CA SER A 49 15.38 -10.98 -18.67
C SER A 49 13.97 -10.78 -18.12
N ILE A 50 13.79 -11.00 -16.81
CA ILE A 50 12.56 -10.64 -16.10
C ILE A 50 12.82 -9.31 -15.40
N GLN A 51 11.98 -8.31 -15.67
CA GLN A 51 11.93 -7.11 -14.84
C GLN A 51 11.09 -7.44 -13.60
N GLU A 52 11.75 -7.47 -12.44
CA GLU A 52 11.08 -7.56 -11.14
C GLU A 52 10.98 -6.17 -10.54
N GLY A 53 9.77 -5.71 -10.23
CA GLY A 53 9.48 -4.45 -9.55
C GLY A 53 8.00 -4.36 -9.21
N TYR A 54 7.66 -3.77 -8.06
CA TYR A 54 6.29 -3.68 -7.56
C TYR A 54 5.72 -2.28 -7.76
N SER A 55 6.58 -1.26 -7.73
CA SER A 55 6.17 0.14 -7.71
C SER A 55 5.47 0.57 -8.99
N HIS A 56 6.06 0.26 -10.16
CA HIS A 56 5.48 0.67 -11.45
C HIS A 56 4.12 0.01 -11.73
N PRO A 57 3.94 -1.33 -11.64
CA PRO A 57 2.63 -1.95 -11.85
C PRO A 57 1.55 -1.45 -10.87
N LEU A 58 1.92 -1.18 -9.62
CA LEU A 58 0.99 -0.66 -8.62
C LEU A 58 0.58 0.78 -8.93
N CYS A 59 1.54 1.66 -9.20
CA CYS A 59 1.31 3.05 -9.57
C CYS A 59 0.42 3.15 -10.81
N PHE A 60 0.73 2.38 -11.86
CA PHE A 60 -0.07 2.33 -13.08
C PHE A 60 -1.52 1.96 -12.77
N LYS A 61 -1.72 0.93 -11.94
CA LYS A 61 -3.07 0.48 -11.61
C LYS A 61 -3.87 1.50 -10.79
N ILE A 62 -3.22 2.24 -9.89
CA ILE A 62 -3.87 3.32 -9.14
C ILE A 62 -4.33 4.43 -10.08
N VAL A 63 -3.45 4.88 -10.98
CA VAL A 63 -3.79 5.91 -11.98
C VAL A 63 -4.88 5.42 -12.93
N GLU A 64 -4.84 4.16 -13.36
CA GLU A 64 -5.88 3.55 -14.18
C GLU A 64 -7.25 3.59 -13.50
N VAL A 65 -7.32 3.22 -12.22
CA VAL A 65 -8.57 3.22 -11.45
C VAL A 65 -9.11 4.64 -11.25
N LEU A 66 -8.23 5.60 -10.94
CA LEU A 66 -8.61 7.03 -10.84
C LEU A 66 -9.20 7.54 -12.16
N HIS A 67 -8.54 7.25 -13.29
CA HIS A 67 -8.98 7.69 -14.61
C HIS A 67 -10.30 7.06 -15.07
N LYS A 68 -10.56 5.79 -14.72
CA LYS A 68 -11.79 5.08 -15.11
C LYS A 68 -12.99 5.33 -14.19
N SER A 69 -12.76 5.94 -13.03
CA SER A 69 -13.80 6.24 -12.07
C SER A 69 -14.79 7.29 -12.62
N GLN A 70 -16.05 7.21 -12.19
CA GLN A 70 -17.05 8.25 -12.46
C GLN A 70 -16.87 9.48 -11.56
N GLN A 71 -16.18 9.32 -10.44
CA GLN A 71 -15.87 10.41 -9.52
C GLN A 71 -14.81 11.35 -10.10
N ARG A 72 -14.90 12.63 -9.74
CA ARG A 72 -13.95 13.65 -10.18
C ARG A 72 -12.79 13.75 -9.20
N PHE A 73 -11.58 13.84 -9.72
CA PHE A 73 -10.36 13.95 -8.92
C PHE A 73 -9.49 15.11 -9.38
N HIS A 74 -8.92 15.82 -8.41
CA HIS A 74 -7.88 16.81 -8.63
C HIS A 74 -6.56 16.28 -8.10
N LEU A 75 -5.63 15.98 -9.02
CA LEU A 75 -4.32 15.49 -8.63
C LEU A 75 -3.44 16.65 -8.12
N ARG A 76 -3.35 16.79 -6.80
CA ARG A 76 -2.62 17.89 -6.13
C ARG A 76 -1.13 17.60 -5.98
N SER A 77 -0.77 16.35 -5.77
CA SER A 77 0.63 15.93 -5.68
C SER A 77 0.82 14.58 -6.37
N PHE A 78 1.88 14.50 -7.17
CA PHE A 78 2.26 13.29 -7.90
C PHE A 78 3.77 13.10 -7.78
N CYS A 79 4.20 12.44 -6.70
CA CYS A 79 5.60 12.17 -6.37
C CYS A 79 5.80 10.65 -6.29
N VAL A 80 5.93 10.03 -7.46
CA VAL A 80 6.01 8.57 -7.61
C VAL A 80 7.13 8.16 -8.56
N LEU A 81 7.57 6.91 -8.45
CA LEU A 81 8.55 6.28 -9.35
C LEU A 81 9.80 7.18 -9.47
N GLY A 82 10.27 7.46 -10.69
CA GLY A 82 11.42 8.33 -10.96
C GLY A 82 11.42 9.68 -10.25
N ILE A 83 10.26 10.31 -10.01
CA ILE A 83 10.19 11.58 -9.26
C ILE A 83 10.55 11.35 -7.79
N ASN A 84 10.27 10.17 -7.27
CA ASN A 84 10.58 9.76 -5.91
C ASN A 84 11.84 8.86 -5.84
N THR A 85 12.64 8.72 -6.90
CA THR A 85 13.83 7.87 -6.92
C THR A 85 15.09 8.69 -6.63
N MET A 86 15.90 8.23 -5.68
CA MET A 86 17.31 8.61 -5.55
C MET A 86 18.21 7.38 -5.61
N THR A 87 19.49 7.60 -5.91
CA THR A 87 20.51 6.55 -5.89
C THR A 87 21.40 6.71 -4.66
N ASP A 88 21.59 5.64 -3.89
CA ASP A 88 22.49 5.64 -2.75
C ASP A 88 23.98 5.59 -3.19
N SER A 89 24.89 5.69 -2.22
CA SER A 89 26.34 5.62 -2.47
C SER A 89 26.82 4.30 -3.08
N TYR A 90 26.00 3.26 -3.06
CA TYR A 90 26.28 1.94 -3.60
C TYR A 90 25.61 1.71 -4.96
N GLY A 91 24.92 2.71 -5.51
CA GLY A 91 24.22 2.59 -6.79
C GLY A 91 22.81 2.00 -6.68
N ASN A 92 22.27 1.76 -5.49
CA ASN A 92 20.93 1.21 -5.33
C ASN A 92 19.87 2.32 -5.38
N ALA A 93 18.77 2.05 -6.10
CA ALA A 93 17.60 2.91 -6.09
C ALA A 93 16.91 2.87 -4.71
N ARG A 94 16.50 4.04 -4.21
CA ARG A 94 15.77 4.23 -2.95
C ARG A 94 14.72 5.34 -3.09
N PRO A 95 13.65 5.32 -2.29
CA PRO A 95 12.69 6.40 -2.28
C PRO A 95 13.28 7.67 -1.64
N ILE A 96 13.02 8.84 -2.22
CA ILE A 96 13.31 10.16 -1.62
C ILE A 96 12.37 10.40 -0.44
N VAL A 97 11.07 10.21 -0.65
CA VAL A 97 10.02 10.27 0.36
C VAL A 97 9.58 8.85 0.70
N GLY A 98 10.02 8.38 1.88
CA GLY A 98 9.63 7.06 2.43
C GLY A 98 8.33 7.06 3.24
N GLY A 99 7.82 8.25 3.59
CA GLY A 99 6.60 8.43 4.37
C GLY A 99 6.17 9.89 4.39
N PHE A 100 4.91 10.13 4.74
CA PHE A 100 4.33 11.46 4.86
C PHE A 100 3.25 11.50 5.94
N VAL A 101 2.92 12.70 6.39
CA VAL A 101 1.78 12.99 7.25
C VAL A 101 0.84 13.96 6.53
N MET A 102 -0.47 13.82 6.79
CA MET A 102 -1.50 14.72 6.28
C MET A 102 -2.20 15.38 7.45
N GLN A 103 -2.30 16.72 7.41
CA GLN A 103 -3.15 17.45 8.32
C GLN A 103 -4.60 17.40 7.80
N THR A 104 -5.45 16.63 8.47
CA THR A 104 -6.82 16.34 8.00
C THR A 104 -7.72 17.58 7.89
N SER A 105 -7.47 18.60 8.72
CA SER A 105 -8.26 19.84 8.70
C SER A 105 -7.94 20.77 7.52
N SER A 106 -6.77 20.63 6.90
CA SER A 106 -6.29 21.53 5.84
C SER A 106 -5.93 20.83 4.53
N GLY A 107 -5.80 19.49 4.55
CA GLY A 107 -5.31 18.71 3.41
C GLY A 107 -3.80 18.85 3.16
N VAL A 108 -3.06 19.58 4.00
CA VAL A 108 -1.62 19.78 3.79
C VAL A 108 -0.86 18.47 4.02
N VAL A 109 -0.03 18.10 3.05
CA VAL A 109 0.82 16.91 3.09
C VAL A 109 2.29 17.31 3.28
N THR A 110 2.99 16.67 4.21
CA THR A 110 4.41 16.93 4.49
C THR A 110 5.18 15.62 4.63
N PRO A 111 6.40 15.48 4.04
CA PRO A 111 7.25 14.32 4.28
C PRO A 111 7.50 14.09 5.77
N ALA A 112 7.41 12.83 6.19
CA ALA A 112 7.53 12.44 7.60
C ALA A 112 8.09 11.03 7.73
N SER A 113 8.72 10.76 8.88
CA SER A 113 9.17 9.43 9.27
C SER A 113 8.68 9.14 10.67
N PHE A 114 8.21 7.91 10.88
CA PHE A 114 7.71 7.42 12.15
C PHE A 114 8.59 6.25 12.58
N ASP A 115 9.27 6.40 13.71
CA ASP A 115 10.04 5.32 14.31
C ASP A 115 9.13 4.17 14.78
N ILE A 116 9.69 3.02 15.10
CA ILE A 116 8.89 1.84 15.47
C ILE A 116 8.08 2.05 16.76
N THR A 117 8.53 2.91 17.67
CA THR A 117 7.87 3.18 18.96
C THR A 117 6.70 4.16 18.84
N SER A 118 6.56 4.86 17.71
CA SER A 118 5.47 5.80 17.44
C SER A 118 4.34 5.24 16.56
N ARG A 119 4.43 3.98 16.13
CA ARG A 119 3.44 3.32 15.22
C ARG A 119 2.25 2.67 15.93
N CYS A 120 2.07 2.96 17.20
CA CYS A 120 1.01 2.47 18.07
C CYS A 120 -0.40 2.72 17.48
N PRO A 121 -1.42 1.98 17.95
CA PRO A 121 -1.36 0.82 18.84
C PRO A 121 -1.06 -0.49 18.09
N ASP A 122 -0.62 -1.50 18.84
CA ASP A 122 -0.55 -2.91 18.44
C ASP A 122 0.10 -3.19 17.07
N GLU A 123 1.25 -2.55 16.81
CA GLU A 123 1.96 -2.62 15.53
C GLU A 123 2.20 -4.08 15.08
N ILE A 124 2.62 -4.95 16.01
CA ILE A 124 2.88 -6.36 15.74
C ILE A 124 1.60 -7.08 15.31
N VAL A 125 0.49 -6.85 16.02
CA VAL A 125 -0.81 -7.47 15.70
C VAL A 125 -1.28 -7.02 14.31
N ARG A 126 -1.15 -5.72 14.00
CA ARG A 126 -1.51 -5.16 12.69
C ARG A 126 -0.65 -5.73 11.57
N ARG A 127 0.66 -5.91 11.80
CA ARG A 127 1.59 -6.52 10.85
C ARG A 127 1.26 -7.99 10.57
N ILE A 128 0.94 -8.77 11.60
CA ILE A 128 0.45 -10.14 11.44
C ILE A 128 -0.84 -10.13 10.64
N ARG A 129 -1.82 -9.29 11.02
CA ARG A 129 -3.12 -9.15 10.33
C ARG A 129 -2.95 -8.88 8.84
N VAL A 130 -2.06 -7.94 8.47
CA VAL A 130 -1.73 -7.63 7.07
C VAL A 130 -1.19 -8.86 6.31
N SER A 131 -0.41 -9.70 6.99
CA SER A 131 0.22 -10.87 6.39
C SER A 131 -0.76 -12.03 6.22
N VAL A 132 -1.71 -12.19 7.13
CA VAL A 132 -2.62 -13.36 7.16
C VAL A 132 -3.99 -13.09 6.54
N SER A 133 -4.39 -11.83 6.37
CA SER A 133 -5.73 -11.45 5.88
C SER A 133 -6.06 -11.99 4.49
N SER A 134 -5.06 -12.25 3.65
CA SER A 134 -5.27 -12.87 2.33
C SER A 134 -5.80 -14.30 2.41
N TYR A 135 -5.58 -14.98 3.55
CA TYR A 135 -6.06 -16.34 3.79
C TYR A 135 -7.42 -16.38 4.49
N ASP A 136 -7.85 -15.29 5.14
CA ASP A 136 -9.15 -15.20 5.78
C ASP A 136 -10.23 -14.87 4.74
N PRO A 137 -11.25 -15.74 4.54
CA PRO A 137 -12.35 -15.47 3.62
C PRO A 137 -13.09 -14.16 3.89
N ASN A 138 -13.12 -13.69 5.14
CA ASN A 138 -13.80 -12.44 5.52
C ASN A 138 -13.04 -11.19 5.08
N TRP A 139 -11.71 -11.29 4.96
CA TRP A 139 -10.81 -10.16 4.65
C TRP A 139 -10.19 -10.23 3.27
N ARG A 140 -10.24 -11.38 2.59
CA ARG A 140 -9.61 -11.58 1.29
C ARG A 140 -10.05 -10.51 0.29
N GLY A 141 -9.06 -9.77 -0.22
CA GLY A 141 -9.26 -8.73 -1.23
C GLY A 141 -9.79 -7.39 -0.71
N LYS A 142 -9.91 -7.22 0.61
CA LYS A 142 -10.36 -5.96 1.24
C LYS A 142 -9.18 -5.15 1.79
N LEU A 143 -9.36 -3.84 1.84
CA LEU A 143 -8.52 -2.98 2.67
C LEU A 143 -8.89 -3.17 4.13
N LEU A 144 -7.88 -3.24 4.99
CA LEU A 144 -8.04 -3.51 6.41
C LEU A 144 -8.22 -2.21 7.19
N GLU A 145 -9.47 -1.89 7.54
CA GLU A 145 -9.78 -0.75 8.41
C GLU A 145 -9.19 -0.95 9.82
N THR A 146 -8.71 0.14 10.42
CA THR A 146 -8.06 0.13 11.74
C THR A 146 -8.54 1.23 12.68
N TYR A 147 -9.37 2.15 12.20
CA TYR A 147 -9.84 3.29 12.96
C TYR A 147 -11.31 3.56 12.62
N ASN A 148 -12.14 3.70 13.64
CA ASN A 148 -13.54 4.07 13.53
C ASN A 148 -13.65 5.58 13.74
N THR A 149 -13.88 6.32 12.65
CA THR A 149 -13.98 7.78 12.65
C THR A 149 -15.17 8.33 13.43
N HIS A 150 -16.28 7.57 13.52
CA HIS A 150 -17.49 8.01 14.22
C HIS A 150 -17.34 7.92 15.73
N ALA A 151 -16.65 6.88 16.21
CA ALA A 151 -16.43 6.61 17.63
C ALA A 151 -15.09 7.15 18.16
N ASP A 152 -14.22 7.63 17.28
CA ASP A 152 -12.85 8.08 17.60
C ASP A 152 -12.04 7.01 18.35
N ILE A 153 -12.05 5.78 17.82
CA ILE A 153 -11.33 4.65 18.42
C ILE A 153 -10.53 3.85 17.39
N PHE A 154 -9.36 3.36 17.82
CA PHE A 154 -8.66 2.31 17.10
C PHE A 154 -9.42 0.99 17.27
N GLN A 155 -9.74 0.35 16.15
CA GLN A 155 -10.45 -0.93 16.13
C GLN A 155 -9.74 -1.88 15.18
N ILE A 156 -8.99 -2.83 15.74
CA ILE A 156 -8.28 -3.85 14.98
C ILE A 156 -9.15 -5.11 14.96
N ALA A 157 -9.91 -5.29 13.89
CA ALA A 157 -10.78 -6.45 13.75
C ALA A 157 -9.97 -7.76 13.63
N PRO A 158 -10.48 -8.88 14.20
CA PRO A 158 -9.77 -10.16 14.19
C PRO A 158 -9.59 -10.69 12.77
N ALA A 159 -8.47 -11.34 12.50
CA ALA A 159 -8.25 -12.13 11.30
C ALA A 159 -7.98 -13.58 11.69
N CYS A 160 -8.56 -14.51 10.96
CA CYS A 160 -8.44 -15.94 11.18
C CYS A 160 -7.60 -16.56 10.07
N TRP A 161 -6.67 -17.44 10.44
CA TRP A 161 -5.87 -18.19 9.51
C TRP A 161 -5.59 -19.58 10.06
N SER A 162 -5.44 -20.57 9.18
CA SER A 162 -5.00 -21.91 9.58
C SER A 162 -3.49 -22.04 9.39
N VAL A 163 -2.83 -22.68 10.36
CA VAL A 163 -1.38 -22.95 10.38
C VAL A 163 -0.93 -23.70 9.11
N SER A 164 -1.83 -24.47 8.50
CA SER A 164 -1.57 -25.23 7.27
C SER A 164 -1.26 -24.35 6.05
N TYR A 165 -1.63 -23.06 6.06
CA TYR A 165 -1.49 -22.15 4.92
C TYR A 165 -0.34 -21.15 5.05
N ILE A 166 0.42 -21.22 6.14
CA ILE A 166 1.48 -20.25 6.41
C ILE A 166 2.84 -20.84 5.97
N PRO A 167 3.64 -20.13 5.16
CA PRO A 167 5.05 -20.45 5.00
C PRO A 167 5.76 -20.44 6.36
N ILE A 168 6.60 -21.45 6.63
CA ILE A 168 7.25 -21.75 7.93
C ILE A 168 7.94 -20.54 8.57
N HIS A 169 8.31 -19.50 7.79
CA HIS A 169 8.91 -18.25 8.27
C HIS A 169 8.02 -17.34 9.14
N PHE A 170 6.72 -17.59 9.25
CA PHE A 170 5.78 -16.75 10.03
C PHE A 170 5.39 -17.35 11.40
N ILE A 171 5.92 -18.51 11.76
CA ILE A 171 5.74 -19.07 13.11
C ILE A 171 6.71 -18.34 14.05
N MET A 172 6.38 -17.11 14.45
CA MET A 172 6.94 -16.52 15.66
C MET A 172 5.95 -16.70 16.81
N TYR A 173 6.51 -17.27 17.88
CA TYR A 173 5.92 -17.63 19.16
C TYR A 173 4.94 -16.58 19.71
N CYS A 174 3.67 -16.97 19.81
CA CYS A 174 2.83 -16.49 20.89
C CYS A 174 3.14 -17.37 22.11
N THR A 175 3.90 -16.85 23.07
CA THR A 175 3.90 -17.34 24.46
C THR A 175 3.02 -16.42 25.29
#